data_AF-A0A4R3VRC7-F1
#
_entry.id   AF-A0A4R3VRC7-F1
#
_cell.length_a   1.000
_cell.length_b   1.000
_cell.length_c   1.000
_cell.angle_alpha   90.00
_cell.angle_beta   90.00
_cell.angle_gamma   90.00
#
_symmetry.space_group_name_H-M   'P 1'
#
loop_
_entity.id
_entity.type
_entity.pdbx_description
1 polymer ?
#
loop_
_entity_poly.entity_id
_entity_poly.type
_entity_poly.pdbx_seq_one_letter_code
_entity_poly.pdbx_strand_id
1 'polypeptide(L)'
;MKFPNKIHFYYPSLTLNIPGIQLEKIADISSNEAVKGLSYGSFEDGISINIDCTKHLYEQAEYYTEKYLSNRTNSNLKDAKYFVNMLKVSEFKTSLTSKLSD
;
A
#
# COMPACT_ATOMS: atom_id res chain seq x y z
N MET A 1 -1.34 -11.26 -11.83
CA MET A 1 -0.70 -12.00 -10.72
C MET A 1 -1.77 -12.86 -10.03
N LYS A 2 -1.48 -14.13 -9.72
CA LYS A 2 -2.44 -15.04 -9.08
C LYS A 2 -1.81 -15.62 -7.83
N PHE A 3 -2.25 -15.17 -6.66
CA PHE A 3 -1.85 -15.76 -5.39
C PHE A 3 -2.59 -17.09 -5.15
N PRO A 4 -2.00 -18.03 -4.39
CA PRO A 4 -2.70 -19.22 -3.95
C PRO A 4 -3.96 -18.84 -3.16
N ASN A 5 -5.13 -19.30 -3.62
CA ASN A 5 -6.38 -19.16 -2.87
C ASN A 5 -6.51 -20.34 -1.89
N LYS A 6 -5.73 -20.29 -0.81
CA LYS A 6 -5.72 -21.31 0.26
C LYS A 6 -6.23 -20.67 1.55
N ILE A 7 -6.95 -21.45 2.36
CA ILE A 7 -7.59 -21.00 3.61
C ILE A 7 -6.62 -20.42 4.66
N HIS A 8 -5.32 -20.66 4.53
CA HIS A 8 -4.28 -20.15 5.43
C HIS A 8 -3.30 -19.17 4.76
N PHE A 9 -3.67 -18.62 3.60
CA PHE A 9 -2.84 -17.66 2.86
C PHE A 9 -3.23 -16.23 3.22
N TYR A 10 -2.80 -15.77 4.40
CA TYR A 10 -3.21 -14.48 4.97
C TYR A 10 -2.43 -13.28 4.46
N TYR A 11 -1.25 -13.50 3.89
CA TYR A 11 -0.34 -12.45 3.42
C TYR A 11 -0.13 -12.57 1.91
N PRO A 12 -1.12 -12.19 1.08
CA PRO A 12 -0.98 -12.17 -0.36
C PRO A 12 -0.18 -10.94 -0.80
N SER A 13 1.08 -10.87 -0.37
CA SER A 13 2.04 -9.87 -0.76
C SER A 13 3.33 -10.52 -1.26
N LEU A 14 4.02 -9.85 -2.19
CA LEU A 14 5.37 -10.23 -2.60
C LEU A 14 6.16 -9.03 -3.09
N THR A 15 7.46 -9.25 -3.20
CA THR A 15 8.40 -8.35 -3.84
C THR A 15 8.84 -8.95 -5.17
N LEU A 16 8.76 -8.16 -6.25
CA LEU A 16 9.24 -8.49 -7.57
C LEU A 16 10.45 -7.61 -7.90
N ASN A 17 11.60 -8.23 -8.11
CA ASN A 17 12.80 -7.55 -8.59
C ASN A 17 12.91 -7.72 -10.10
N ILE A 18 13.08 -6.62 -10.83
CA ILE A 18 13.20 -6.61 -12.28
C ILE A 18 14.53 -5.92 -12.64
N PRO A 19 15.59 -6.70 -12.96
CA PRO A 19 16.88 -6.13 -13.33
C PRO A 19 16.80 -5.41 -14.68
N GLY A 20 17.72 -4.47 -14.91
CA GLY A 20 17.87 -3.76 -16.18
C GLY A 20 16.81 -2.68 -16.47
N ILE A 21 15.79 -2.53 -15.62
CA ILE A 21 14.80 -1.44 -15.72
C ILE A 21 15.12 -0.36 -14.70
N GLN A 22 15.68 0.75 -15.17
CA GLN A 22 15.98 1.92 -14.35
C GLN A 22 14.71 2.69 -14.04
N LEU A 23 14.49 3.03 -12.76
CA LEU A 23 13.28 3.72 -12.30
C LEU A 23 13.10 5.07 -13.01
N GLU A 24 14.18 5.80 -13.27
CA GLU A 24 14.13 7.11 -13.94
C GLU A 24 13.60 7.03 -15.39
N LYS A 25 13.59 5.83 -15.99
CA LYS A 25 13.10 5.60 -17.36
C LYS A 25 11.65 5.14 -17.40
N ILE A 26 10.99 4.98 -16.26
CA ILE A 26 9.61 4.54 -16.17
C ILE A 26 8.68 5.76 -16.16
N ALA A 27 7.77 5.83 -17.13
CA ALA A 27 6.80 6.93 -17.22
C ALA A 27 5.63 6.78 -16.23
N ASP A 28 5.13 5.56 -16.06
CA ASP A 28 4.00 5.25 -15.16
C ASP A 28 4.07 3.80 -14.67
N ILE A 29 3.54 3.56 -13.47
CA ILE A 29 3.30 2.22 -12.94
C ILE A 29 1.87 2.16 -12.42
N SER A 30 1.05 1.34 -13.06
CA SER A 30 -0.34 1.11 -12.68
C SER A 30 -0.62 -0.37 -12.38
N SER A 31 -1.70 -0.62 -11.65
CA SER A 31 -2.13 -1.96 -11.23
C SER A 31 -3.65 -2.08 -11.26
N ASN A 32 -4.15 -3.32 -11.26
CA ASN A 32 -5.59 -3.57 -11.25
C ASN A 32 -6.19 -3.50 -9.82
N GLU A 33 -7.49 -3.76 -9.73
CA GLU A 33 -8.25 -3.72 -8.47
C GLU A 33 -7.87 -4.80 -7.45
N ALA A 34 -7.19 -5.87 -7.87
CA ALA A 34 -6.72 -6.90 -6.94
C ALA A 34 -5.57 -6.40 -6.07
N VAL A 35 -4.73 -5.50 -6.61
CA VAL A 35 -3.64 -4.87 -5.88
C VAL A 35 -4.22 -3.75 -5.01
N LYS A 36 -3.99 -3.86 -3.70
CA LYS A 36 -4.44 -2.90 -2.69
C LYS A 36 -3.30 -2.01 -2.21
N GLY A 37 -2.10 -2.55 -2.09
CA GLY A 37 -0.86 -1.83 -1.81
C GLY A 37 0.14 -1.97 -2.94
N LEU A 38 0.78 -0.86 -3.30
CA LEU A 38 1.81 -0.82 -4.33
C LEU A 38 2.88 0.18 -3.93
N SER A 39 4.12 -0.29 -3.79
CA SER A 39 5.30 0.57 -3.64
C SER A 39 6.43 0.04 -4.52
N TYR A 40 7.31 0.93 -4.94
CA TYR A 40 8.43 0.56 -5.80
C TYR A 40 9.58 1.55 -5.63
N GLY A 41 10.78 1.12 -6.00
CA GLY A 41 11.98 1.94 -5.93
C GLY A 41 13.15 1.28 -6.65
N SER A 42 14.18 2.07 -6.97
CA SER A 42 15.43 1.56 -7.55
C SER A 42 16.03 0.50 -6.62
N PHE A 43 16.46 -0.62 -7.18
CA PHE A 43 17.09 -1.71 -6.46
C PHE A 43 18.12 -2.38 -7.36
N GLU A 44 19.39 -2.38 -6.93
CA GLU A 44 20.52 -2.87 -7.72
C GLU A 44 20.59 -2.23 -9.12
N ASP A 45 20.68 -3.03 -10.18
CA ASP A 45 20.71 -2.59 -11.58
C ASP A 45 19.30 -2.42 -12.19
N GLY A 46 18.26 -2.40 -11.36
CA GLY A 46 16.87 -2.30 -11.82
C GLY A 46 15.91 -1.73 -10.77
N ILE A 47 14.73 -2.33 -10.68
CA ILE A 47 13.62 -1.87 -9.83
C ILE A 47 13.12 -3.02 -8.94
N SER A 48 12.74 -2.68 -7.72
CA SER A 48 11.97 -3.56 -6.85
C SER A 48 10.54 -3.04 -6.70
N ILE A 49 9.56 -3.92 -6.81
CA ILE A 49 8.12 -3.62 -6.73
C ILE A 49 7.51 -4.48 -5.63
N ASN A 50 6.97 -3.85 -4.59
CA ASN A 50 6.18 -4.51 -3.56
C ASN A 50 4.70 -4.44 -3.92
N ILE A 51 4.07 -5.61 -4.00
CA ILE A 51 2.66 -5.77 -4.37
C ILE A 51 1.94 -6.40 -3.18
N ASP A 52 0.88 -5.76 -2.70
CA ASP A 52 0.02 -6.24 -1.63
C ASP A 52 -1.42 -6.39 -2.13
N CYS A 53 -1.96 -7.60 -2.06
CA CYS A 53 -3.32 -7.95 -2.46
C CYS A 53 -4.22 -8.30 -1.25
N THR A 54 -3.85 -7.85 -0.04
CA THR A 54 -4.59 -8.14 1.20
C THR A 54 -6.00 -7.58 1.09
N LYS A 55 -7.00 -8.48 1.16
CA LYS A 55 -8.41 -8.16 0.90
C LYS A 55 -8.92 -6.96 1.70
N HIS A 56 -8.53 -6.90 2.98
CA HIS A 56 -9.05 -5.94 3.96
C HIS A 56 -8.13 -4.73 4.20
N LEU A 57 -7.16 -4.48 3.33
CA LEU A 57 -6.18 -3.41 3.55
C LEU A 57 -6.83 -2.01 3.54
N TYR A 58 -7.85 -1.81 2.70
CA TYR A 58 -8.60 -0.54 2.64
C TYR A 58 -9.42 -0.33 3.91
N GLU A 59 -10.11 -1.37 4.38
CA GLU A 59 -10.90 -1.37 5.61
C GLU A 59 -10.01 -1.17 6.85
N GLN A 60 -8.80 -1.72 6.86
CA GLN A 60 -7.82 -1.44 7.92
C GLN A 60 -7.39 0.02 7.92
N ALA A 61 -7.04 0.57 6.76
CA ALA A 61 -6.68 1.99 6.65
C ALA A 61 -7.81 2.91 7.13
N GLU A 62 -9.05 2.62 6.72
CA GLU A 62 -10.24 3.34 7.18
C GLU A 62 -10.42 3.24 8.70
N TYR A 63 -10.41 2.02 9.24
CA TYR A 63 -10.57 1.76 10.66
C TYR A 63 -9.56 2.54 11.52
N TYR A 64 -8.27 2.52 11.15
CA TYR A 64 -7.25 3.24 11.92
C TYR A 64 -7.34 4.75 11.74
N THR A 65 -7.74 5.24 10.56
CA THR A 65 -8.07 6.67 10.37
C THR A 65 -9.24 7.08 11.27
N GLU A 66 -10.34 6.33 11.32
CA GLU A 66 -11.49 6.61 12.18
C GLU A 66 -11.14 6.55 13.67
N LYS A 67 -10.31 5.58 14.07
CA LYS A 67 -9.78 5.47 15.43
C LYS A 67 -8.95 6.70 15.83
N TYR A 68 -8.15 7.24 14.91
CA TYR A 68 -7.45 8.50 15.14
C TYR A 68 -8.40 9.69 15.25
N LEU A 69 -9.39 9.79 14.35
CA LEU A 69 -10.35 10.90 14.35
C LEU A 69 -11.23 10.92 15.61
N SER A 70 -11.58 9.75 16.14
CA SER A 70 -12.34 9.62 17.40
C SER A 70 -11.48 9.81 18.65
N ASN A 71 -10.16 9.57 18.58
CA ASN A 71 -9.23 9.77 19.68
C ASN A 71 -7.85 10.20 19.17
N ARG A 72 -7.62 11.52 19.10
CA ARG A 72 -6.42 12.14 18.49
C ARG A 72 -5.19 12.05 19.38
N THR A 73 -4.63 10.84 19.52
CA THR A 73 -3.32 10.60 20.14
C THR A 73 -2.23 10.45 19.09
N ASN A 74 -0.99 10.75 19.48
CA ASN A 74 0.18 10.50 18.63
C ASN A 74 0.33 9.02 18.24
N SER A 75 -0.10 8.09 19.11
CA SER A 75 -0.08 6.66 18.79
C SER A 75 -1.06 6.33 17.69
N ASN A 76 -2.32 6.77 17.81
CA ASN A 76 -3.33 6.51 16.79
C ASN A 76 -2.98 7.18 15.45
N LEU A 77 -2.35 8.36 15.47
CA LEU A 77 -1.87 9.01 14.25
C LEU A 77 -0.81 8.17 13.53
N LYS A 78 0.13 7.58 14.28
CA LYS A 78 1.16 6.70 13.71
C LYS A 78 0.55 5.46 13.08
N ASP A 79 -0.40 4.82 13.76
CA ASP A 79 -1.10 3.65 13.22
C ASP A 79 -1.87 4.01 11.94
N ALA A 80 -2.64 5.10 11.97
CA ALA A 80 -3.38 5.57 10.79
C ALA A 80 -2.45 5.86 9.61
N LYS A 81 -1.35 6.59 9.84
CA LYS A 81 -0.35 6.87 8.80
C LYS A 81 0.29 5.58 8.27
N TYR A 82 0.55 4.60 9.12
CA TYR A 82 1.11 3.31 8.72
C TYR A 82 0.20 2.62 7.69
N PHE A 83 -1.08 2.39 8.02
CA PHE A 83 -2.00 1.70 7.12
C PHE A 83 -2.33 2.49 5.86
N VAL A 84 -2.52 3.82 5.95
CA VAL A 84 -2.75 4.68 4.78
C VAL A 84 -1.55 4.65 3.82
N ASN A 85 -0.33 4.64 4.34
CA ASN A 85 0.87 4.61 3.51
C ASN A 85 1.07 3.28 2.77
N MET A 86 0.53 2.17 3.26
CA MET A 86 0.56 0.88 2.58
C MET A 86 -0.30 0.84 1.31
N LEU A 87 -1.34 1.68 1.22
CA LEU A 87 -2.24 1.70 0.07
C LEU A 87 -1.54 2.13 -1.23
N LYS A 88 -1.97 1.58 -2.36
CA LYS A 88 -1.62 2.10 -3.69
C LYS A 88 -2.16 3.52 -3.86
N VAL A 89 -1.52 4.31 -4.74
CA VAL A 89 -2.01 5.64 -5.10
C VAL A 89 -3.44 5.52 -5.64
N SER A 90 -4.37 6.26 -5.04
CA SER A 90 -5.79 6.24 -5.37
C SER A 90 -6.49 7.44 -4.71
N GLU A 91 -7.67 7.81 -5.20
CA GLU A 91 -8.50 8.86 -4.58
C GLU A 91 -8.81 8.56 -3.11
N PHE A 92 -9.01 7.28 -2.77
CA PHE A 92 -9.23 6.84 -1.40
C PHE A 92 -8.02 7.12 -0.50
N LYS A 93 -6.80 6.78 -0.94
CA LYS A 93 -5.56 7.11 -0.21
C LYS A 93 -5.41 8.61 -0.01
N THR A 94 -5.70 9.40 -1.05
CA THR A 94 -5.66 10.87 -0.98
C THR A 94 -6.66 11.38 0.07
N SER A 95 -7.90 10.90 0.05
CA SER A 95 -8.94 11.26 1.02
C SER A 95 -8.52 10.96 2.46
N LEU A 96 -8.00 9.76 2.73
CA LEU A 96 -7.53 9.40 4.07
C LEU A 96 -6.32 10.25 4.49
N THR A 97 -5.37 10.50 3.59
CA THR A 97 -4.19 11.32 3.87
C THR A 97 -4.56 12.76 4.27
N SER A 98 -5.54 13.37 3.59
CA SER A 98 -6.05 14.69 3.94
C SER A 98 -6.63 14.74 5.36
N LYS A 99 -7.33 13.69 5.80
CA LYS A 99 -7.87 13.59 7.18
C LYS A 99 -6.78 13.47 8.26
N LEU A 100 -5.55 13.11 7.89
CA LEU A 100 -4.41 12.92 8.81
C LEU A 100 -3.43 14.11 8.83
N SER A 101 -3.74 15.17 8.09
CA SER A 101 -2.91 16.38 7.95
C SER A 101 -3.39 17.55 8.83
N ASP A 102 -4.51 17.36 9.54
CA ASP A 102 -5.00 18.21 10.64
C ASP A 102 -4.17 18.02 11.93
#